data_AF-A0A0L9UXT8-F1
#
_entry.id   AF-A0A0L9UXT8-F1
#
_cell.length_a   1.000
_cell.length_b   1.000
_cell.length_c   1.000
_cell.angle_alpha   90.00
_cell.angle_beta   90.00
_cell.angle_gamma   90.00
#
_symmetry.space_group_name_H-M   'P 1'
#
loop_
_entity.id
_entity.type
_entity.pdbx_description
1 polymer ?
#
loop_
_entity_poly.entity_id
_entity_poly.type
_entity_poly.pdbx_seq_one_letter_code
_entity_poly.pdbx_strand_id
1 'polypeptide(L)'
;MPVSITVPSTQHRVFASLFAIAKANKTTMASTSSSVGAFTTIQERVTFEKEIKKSKFIAIAGPIADEKSVMSFLSQVRDPRATHNCWAYKVGDQYRSNDDGEPSGTAGKPIQTAIDSSGIDRVMVVVIRHFGGIKLGTGGLVRAYGGVASECLRNAPTCLVKTKVPMGVEVPFDLLGVLYHQVQSFHVEDIKQDYDTGKDGISMVTFKVDFDQVDKLEDALKANCNRELKFYMR
;
A
#
# COMPACT_ATOMS: atom_id res chain seq x y z
N MET A 1 -9.23 59.80 -27.24
CA MET A 1 -8.02 59.37 -26.50
C MET A 1 -8.33 58.04 -25.82
N PRO A 2 -8.14 56.88 -26.48
CA PRO A 2 -8.16 55.60 -25.78
C PRO A 2 -6.76 55.32 -25.22
N VAL A 3 -6.70 55.07 -23.91
CA VAL A 3 -5.49 54.68 -23.18
C VAL A 3 -5.30 53.18 -23.40
N SER A 4 -4.21 52.82 -24.08
CA SER A 4 -3.74 51.44 -24.19
C SER A 4 -3.26 50.96 -22.82
N ILE A 5 -3.90 49.92 -22.28
CA ILE A 5 -3.40 49.18 -21.12
C ILE A 5 -2.94 47.81 -21.61
N THR A 6 -1.64 47.69 -21.82
CA THR A 6 -0.91 46.42 -21.92
C THR A 6 -0.80 45.78 -20.54
N VAL A 7 -1.21 44.51 -20.40
CA VAL A 7 -0.91 43.66 -19.24
C VAL A 7 -0.43 42.30 -19.76
N PRO A 8 0.61 41.68 -19.16
CA PRO A 8 1.49 40.75 -19.84
C PRO A 8 0.94 39.31 -19.92
N SER A 9 1.31 38.60 -20.98
CA SER A 9 1.17 37.16 -21.14
C SER A 9 1.94 36.44 -20.03
N THR A 10 1.23 35.91 -19.03
CA THR A 10 1.83 35.11 -17.97
C THR A 10 1.94 33.68 -18.47
N GLN A 11 3.19 33.26 -18.64
CA GLN A 11 3.59 31.95 -19.13
C GLN A 11 3.00 30.82 -18.27
N HIS A 12 2.29 29.89 -18.90
CA HIS A 12 2.09 28.54 -18.36
C HIS A 12 3.42 27.78 -18.44
N ARG A 13 4.34 28.05 -17.49
CA ARG A 13 5.46 27.14 -17.18
C ARG A 13 5.18 26.49 -15.84
N VAL A 14 4.27 25.53 -15.86
CA VAL A 14 4.14 24.56 -14.77
C VAL A 14 4.57 23.24 -15.39
N PHE A 15 5.54 22.56 -14.77
CA PHE A 15 6.05 21.20 -15.09
C PHE A 15 7.39 21.02 -15.82
N ALA A 16 8.10 22.08 -16.24
CA ALA A 16 9.51 21.97 -16.63
C ALA A 16 10.45 21.49 -15.48
N SER A 17 9.93 21.38 -14.26
CA SER A 17 10.66 20.93 -13.06
C SER A 17 10.44 19.47 -12.68
N LEU A 18 9.59 18.68 -13.38
CA LEU A 18 9.32 17.30 -12.96
C LEU A 18 10.30 16.25 -13.52
N PHE A 19 11.07 16.58 -14.57
CA PHE A 19 12.02 15.66 -15.22
C PHE A 19 13.42 16.25 -15.51
N ALA A 20 13.69 17.51 -15.16
CA ALA A 20 15.03 18.11 -15.33
C ALA A 20 16.11 17.50 -14.41
N ILE A 21 15.75 16.65 -13.45
CA ILE A 21 16.68 15.95 -12.54
C ILE A 21 17.13 14.58 -13.10
N ALA A 22 16.76 14.20 -14.33
CA ALA A 22 17.21 12.93 -14.91
C ALA A 22 18.58 12.99 -15.62
N LYS A 23 19.27 14.16 -15.63
CA LYS A 23 20.52 14.33 -16.38
C LYS A 23 21.78 14.61 -15.56
N ALA A 24 21.74 14.48 -14.23
CA ALA A 24 22.94 14.59 -13.41
C ALA A 24 22.92 13.63 -12.21
N ASN A 25 24.05 12.92 -12.06
CA ASN A 25 24.49 12.05 -10.96
C ASN A 25 24.16 10.54 -11.09
N LYS A 26 25.12 9.83 -11.69
CA LYS A 26 25.58 8.53 -11.16
C LYS A 26 26.16 8.78 -9.76
N THR A 27 25.34 8.64 -8.72
CA THR A 27 25.87 8.47 -7.36
C THR A 27 24.97 7.51 -6.62
N THR A 28 25.55 6.35 -6.34
CA THR A 28 25.10 5.32 -5.41
C THR A 28 24.41 5.94 -4.18
N MET A 29 23.10 5.66 -4.03
CA MET A 29 22.33 5.99 -2.84
C MET A 29 21.64 4.72 -2.33
N ALA A 30 21.93 4.45 -1.07
CA ALA A 30 21.48 3.40 -0.16
C ALA A 30 20.18 2.65 -0.52
N SER A 31 20.32 1.33 -0.55
CA SER A 31 19.24 0.35 -0.50
C SER A 31 18.46 0.47 0.81
N THR A 32 17.34 1.17 0.78
CA THR A 32 16.23 0.90 1.70
C THR A 32 15.34 -0.09 0.97
N SER A 33 15.58 -1.38 1.19
CA SER A 33 14.82 -2.46 0.58
C SER A 33 13.45 -2.59 1.24
N SER A 34 12.56 -1.62 1.00
CA SER A 34 11.14 -1.90 1.11
C SER A 34 10.85 -2.98 0.06
N SER A 35 10.35 -4.14 0.48
CA SER A 35 10.01 -5.24 -0.43
C SER A 35 9.04 -4.75 -1.51
N VAL A 36 9.60 -4.38 -2.67
CA VAL A 36 8.86 -4.01 -3.89
C VAL A 36 8.35 -5.33 -4.49
N GLY A 37 7.36 -5.92 -3.84
CA GLY A 37 6.77 -7.20 -4.19
C GLY A 37 5.25 -7.16 -4.07
N ALA A 38 4.59 -8.19 -4.59
CA ALA A 38 3.17 -8.39 -4.30
C ALA A 38 3.01 -8.87 -2.85
N PHE A 39 1.97 -8.42 -2.17
CA PHE A 39 1.63 -8.84 -0.81
C PHE A 39 0.15 -9.17 -0.72
N THR A 40 -0.23 -10.06 0.19
CA THR A 40 -1.64 -10.35 0.47
C THR A 40 -2.11 -9.48 1.62
N THR A 41 -3.26 -8.84 1.47
CA THR A 41 -3.92 -8.08 2.55
C THR A 41 -5.38 -8.52 2.70
N ILE A 42 -6.08 -7.98 3.70
CA ILE A 42 -7.52 -8.22 3.88
C ILE A 42 -8.33 -7.12 3.20
N GLN A 43 -9.44 -7.51 2.56
CA GLN A 43 -10.25 -6.60 1.74
C GLN A 43 -11.04 -5.62 2.60
N GLU A 44 -11.54 -6.09 3.74
CA GLU A 44 -12.43 -5.35 4.61
C GLU A 44 -12.23 -5.75 6.08
N ARG A 45 -12.92 -5.04 6.98
CA ARG A 45 -12.87 -5.34 8.41
C ARG A 45 -13.62 -6.63 8.68
N VAL A 46 -12.99 -7.55 9.40
CA VAL A 46 -13.60 -8.79 9.87
C VAL A 46 -13.59 -8.85 11.39
N THR A 47 -14.59 -9.51 11.96
CA THR A 47 -14.73 -9.70 13.41
C THR A 47 -14.91 -11.16 13.74
N PHE A 48 -14.26 -11.62 14.81
CA PHE A 48 -14.41 -12.96 15.35
C PHE A 48 -14.50 -12.89 16.87
N GLU A 49 -15.47 -13.59 17.45
CA GLU A 49 -15.69 -13.61 18.89
C GLU A 49 -15.56 -15.03 19.46
N LYS A 50 -14.96 -15.15 20.64
CA LYS A 50 -14.91 -16.40 21.39
C LYS A 50 -14.93 -16.16 22.89
N GLU A 51 -15.71 -16.97 23.60
CA GLU A 51 -15.65 -17.03 25.06
C GLU A 51 -14.64 -18.11 25.52
N ILE A 52 -13.77 -17.74 26.47
CA ILE A 52 -12.77 -18.63 27.07
C ILE A 52 -12.80 -18.42 28.59
N LYS A 53 -13.22 -19.45 29.34
CA LYS A 53 -13.35 -19.39 30.79
C LYS A 53 -14.13 -18.14 31.27
N LYS A 54 -15.32 -17.92 30.69
CA LYS A 54 -16.19 -16.74 30.94
C LYS A 54 -15.64 -15.39 30.49
N SER A 55 -14.38 -15.31 30.04
CA SER A 55 -13.85 -14.10 29.41
C SER A 55 -14.27 -14.07 27.94
N LYS A 56 -14.85 -12.96 27.51
CA LYS A 56 -15.21 -12.71 26.11
C LYS A 56 -14.03 -12.04 25.40
N PHE A 57 -13.61 -12.61 24.28
CA PHE A 57 -12.57 -12.09 23.40
C PHE A 57 -13.18 -11.77 22.04
N ILE A 58 -12.99 -10.55 21.55
CA ILE A 58 -13.48 -10.08 20.25
C ILE A 58 -12.27 -9.59 19.47
N ALA A 59 -11.85 -10.36 18.46
CA ALA A 59 -10.82 -9.92 17.52
C ALA A 59 -11.46 -9.17 16.35
N ILE A 60 -10.91 -8.01 16.03
CA ILE A 60 -11.28 -7.20 14.89
C ILE A 60 -10.02 -6.98 14.06
N ALA A 61 -10.01 -7.51 12.84
CA ALA A 61 -8.93 -7.32 11.88
C ALA A 61 -9.37 -6.35 10.79
N GLY A 62 -8.50 -5.46 10.31
CA GLY A 62 -8.79 -4.61 9.16
C GLY A 62 -7.53 -4.12 8.43
N PRO A 63 -7.66 -3.74 7.15
CA PRO A 63 -6.53 -3.26 6.38
C PRO A 63 -6.07 -1.88 6.88
N ILE A 64 -4.76 -1.66 6.87
CA ILE A 64 -4.14 -0.36 7.15
C ILE A 64 -3.08 -0.04 6.09
N ALA A 65 -3.10 1.17 5.53
CA ALA A 65 -2.16 1.53 4.47
C ALA A 65 -0.74 1.76 5.00
N ASP A 66 -0.63 2.34 6.19
CA ASP A 66 0.62 2.78 6.81
C ASP A 66 0.52 2.80 8.34
N GLU A 67 1.65 3.03 9.00
CA GLU A 67 1.73 3.17 10.46
C GLU A 67 0.86 4.33 11.00
N LYS A 68 0.68 5.42 10.24
CA LYS A 68 -0.10 6.58 10.68
C LYS A 68 -1.58 6.23 10.84
N SER A 69 -2.05 5.22 10.12
CA SER A 69 -3.42 4.72 10.15
C SER A 69 -3.75 3.92 11.42
N VAL A 70 -2.74 3.43 12.15
CA VAL A 70 -2.90 2.52 13.32
C VAL A 70 -3.78 3.14 14.41
N MET A 71 -3.49 4.37 14.82
CA MET A 71 -4.25 5.02 15.91
C MET A 71 -5.68 5.38 15.50
N SER A 72 -5.90 5.69 14.22
CA SER A 72 -7.23 5.90 13.66
C SER A 72 -8.04 4.60 13.63
N PHE A 73 -7.41 3.49 13.24
CA PHE A 73 -8.07 2.18 13.27
C PHE A 73 -8.43 1.78 14.70
N LEU A 74 -7.49 1.90 15.64
CA LEU A 74 -7.72 1.57 17.04
C LEU A 74 -8.87 2.38 17.65
N SER A 75 -8.95 3.69 17.37
CA SER A 75 -10.00 4.55 17.91
C SER A 75 -11.39 4.17 17.39
N GLN A 76 -11.49 3.65 16.18
CA GLN A 76 -12.75 3.22 15.57
C GLN A 76 -13.29 1.91 16.17
N VAL A 77 -12.41 1.01 16.64
CA VAL A 77 -12.81 -0.35 17.01
C VAL A 77 -12.70 -0.64 18.51
N ARG A 78 -11.92 0.14 19.27
CA ARG A 78 -11.77 -0.06 20.72
C ARG A 78 -13.11 0.03 21.43
N ASP A 79 -13.26 -0.76 22.48
CA ASP A 79 -14.33 -0.57 23.46
C ASP A 79 -13.75 0.04 24.75
N PRO A 80 -14.10 1.30 25.08
CA PRO A 80 -13.68 1.95 26.33
C PRO A 80 -14.17 1.24 27.61
N ARG A 81 -15.18 0.37 27.51
CA ARG A 81 -15.72 -0.42 28.63
C ARG A 81 -15.06 -1.79 28.78
N ALA A 82 -14.23 -2.19 27.81
CA ALA A 82 -13.50 -3.44 27.89
C ALA A 82 -12.39 -3.38 28.94
N THR A 83 -11.97 -4.55 29.42
CA THR A 83 -10.85 -4.65 30.35
C THR A 83 -9.54 -4.31 29.65
N HIS A 84 -9.36 -4.82 28.42
CA HIS A 84 -8.18 -4.56 27.60
C HIS A 84 -8.58 -4.52 26.11
N ASN A 85 -7.89 -3.68 25.34
CA ASN A 85 -7.95 -3.53 23.89
C ASN A 85 -6.55 -3.77 23.31
N CYS A 86 -6.02 -4.97 23.50
CA CYS A 86 -4.67 -5.33 23.04
C CYS A 86 -4.62 -5.36 21.52
N TRP A 87 -3.49 -5.04 20.91
CA TRP A 87 -3.40 -4.98 19.45
C TRP A 87 -2.01 -5.29 18.93
N ALA A 88 -1.96 -5.63 17.64
CA ALA A 88 -0.73 -5.64 16.86
C ALA A 88 -1.03 -5.22 15.41
N TYR A 89 -0.01 -4.75 14.70
CA TYR A 89 -0.10 -4.49 13.26
C TYR A 89 1.17 -4.90 12.54
N LYS A 90 1.04 -5.03 11.21
CA LYS A 90 2.14 -5.21 10.27
C LYS A 90 1.92 -4.38 9.00
N VAL A 91 2.95 -3.65 8.58
CA VAL A 91 3.05 -2.92 7.31
C VAL A 91 4.47 -3.11 6.77
N GLY A 92 4.65 -4.09 5.88
CA GLY A 92 5.97 -4.53 5.43
C GLY A 92 6.84 -4.96 6.61
N ASP A 93 8.02 -4.35 6.73
CA ASP A 93 8.96 -4.60 7.83
C ASP A 93 8.61 -3.82 9.11
N GLN A 94 7.63 -2.91 9.05
CA GLN A 94 7.16 -2.18 10.23
C GLN A 94 6.10 -2.99 10.95
N TYR A 95 6.36 -3.33 12.21
CA TYR A 95 5.40 -4.01 13.06
C TYR A 95 5.49 -3.49 14.49
N ARG A 96 4.37 -3.56 15.21
CA ARG A 96 4.33 -3.25 16.64
C ARG A 96 3.17 -3.99 17.29
N SER A 97 3.31 -4.23 18.58
CA SER A 97 2.26 -4.79 19.41
C SER A 97 2.14 -4.06 20.75
N ASN A 98 0.97 -4.18 21.38
CA ASN A 98 0.64 -3.56 22.65
C ASN A 98 -0.27 -4.48 23.47
N ASP A 99 0.10 -4.71 24.73
CA ASP A 99 -0.63 -5.56 25.68
C ASP A 99 -1.78 -4.84 26.41
N ASP A 100 -1.92 -3.51 26.28
CA ASP A 100 -2.97 -2.69 26.91
C ASP A 100 -3.22 -3.00 28.40
N GLY A 101 -2.16 -3.20 29.18
CA GLY A 101 -2.26 -3.50 30.61
C GLY A 101 -2.40 -4.98 30.97
N GLU A 102 -2.47 -5.89 29.98
CA GLU A 102 -2.21 -7.31 30.23
C GLU A 102 -0.75 -7.54 30.65
N PRO A 103 -0.42 -8.67 31.31
CA PRO A 103 0.96 -9.01 31.59
C PRO A 103 1.82 -8.97 30.31
N SER A 104 3.01 -8.38 30.43
CA SER A 104 3.89 -8.12 29.29
C SER A 104 4.13 -9.37 28.42
N GLY A 105 3.92 -9.22 27.11
CA GLY A 105 4.11 -10.26 26.11
C GLY A 105 3.02 -11.34 26.07
N THR A 106 1.92 -11.19 26.82
CA THR A 106 0.85 -12.20 26.87
C THR A 106 -0.31 -11.95 25.93
N ALA A 107 -0.40 -10.77 25.31
CA ALA A 107 -1.48 -10.41 24.41
C ALA A 107 -0.99 -9.89 23.06
N GLY A 108 -0.31 -8.74 23.04
CA GLY A 108 0.17 -8.08 21.83
C GLY A 108 1.11 -8.97 21.01
N LYS A 109 2.11 -9.58 21.65
CA LYS A 109 3.07 -10.46 20.96
C LYS A 109 2.39 -11.69 20.33
N PRO A 110 1.50 -12.43 21.01
CA PRO A 110 0.69 -13.48 20.39
C PRO A 110 -0.16 -13.02 19.20
N ILE A 111 -0.77 -11.83 19.26
CA ILE A 111 -1.53 -11.26 18.13
C ILE A 111 -0.58 -11.01 16.95
N GLN A 112 0.60 -10.44 17.20
CA GLN A 112 1.61 -10.23 16.16
C GLN A 112 2.06 -11.56 15.52
N THR A 113 2.33 -12.59 16.33
CA THR A 113 2.69 -13.92 15.80
C THR A 113 1.58 -14.52 14.93
N ALA A 114 0.30 -14.27 15.26
CA ALA A 114 -0.82 -14.68 14.42
C ALA A 114 -0.84 -13.95 13.07
N ILE A 115 -0.55 -12.64 13.05
CA ILE A 115 -0.38 -11.86 11.82
C ILE A 115 0.76 -12.44 10.98
N ASP A 116 1.94 -12.62 11.57
CA ASP A 116 3.11 -13.15 10.85
C ASP A 116 2.85 -14.54 10.27
N SER A 117 2.19 -15.43 11.02
CA SER A 117 1.86 -16.79 10.59
C SER A 117 0.78 -16.84 9.51
N SER A 118 -0.03 -15.79 9.36
CA SER A 118 -1.09 -15.72 8.35
C SER A 118 -0.57 -15.41 6.94
N GLY A 119 0.64 -14.85 6.82
CA GLY A 119 1.16 -14.35 5.55
C GLY A 119 0.48 -13.06 5.04
N ILE A 120 -0.38 -12.44 5.85
CA ILE A 120 -1.09 -11.20 5.54
C ILE A 120 -0.22 -10.01 5.97
N ASP A 121 -0.16 -9.00 5.10
CA ASP A 121 0.52 -7.73 5.33
C ASP A 121 -0.46 -6.56 5.24
N ARG A 122 -0.04 -5.38 5.70
CA ARG A 122 -0.84 -4.15 5.74
C ARG A 122 -2.13 -4.33 6.53
N VAL A 123 -2.01 -4.92 7.70
CA VAL A 123 -3.12 -5.35 8.54
C VAL A 123 -2.90 -4.96 9.99
N MET A 124 -3.99 -4.59 10.65
CA MET A 124 -4.06 -4.41 12.09
C MET A 124 -5.08 -5.37 12.67
N VAL A 125 -4.76 -5.93 13.85
CA VAL A 125 -5.67 -6.75 14.64
C VAL A 125 -5.78 -6.15 16.04
N VAL A 126 -7.00 -5.86 16.48
CA VAL A 126 -7.33 -5.45 17.84
C VAL A 126 -8.12 -6.59 18.48
N VAL A 127 -7.69 -7.06 19.65
CA VAL A 127 -8.41 -8.05 20.44
C VAL A 127 -8.91 -7.39 21.72
N ILE A 128 -10.22 -7.23 21.78
CA ILE A 128 -10.95 -6.67 22.91
C ILE A 128 -11.26 -7.79 23.88
N ARG A 129 -10.96 -7.60 25.16
CA ARG A 129 -11.23 -8.57 26.22
C ARG A 129 -12.13 -7.98 27.29
N HIS A 130 -13.21 -8.69 27.61
CA HIS A 130 -13.98 -8.48 28.83
C HIS A 130 -13.62 -9.59 29.84
N PHE A 131 -13.14 -9.20 31.02
CA PHE A 131 -12.77 -10.16 32.05
C PHE A 131 -14.00 -10.88 32.64
N GLY A 132 -13.96 -12.22 32.67
CA GLY A 132 -15.07 -13.06 33.11
C GLY A 132 -15.01 -13.54 34.56
N GLY A 133 -14.13 -12.97 35.39
CA GLY A 133 -13.93 -13.40 36.78
C GLY A 133 -12.98 -14.59 36.98
N ILE A 134 -12.59 -15.30 35.92
CA ILE A 134 -11.66 -16.44 35.99
C ILE A 134 -10.32 -16.07 35.36
N LYS A 135 -9.23 -16.16 36.14
CA LYS A 135 -7.88 -15.92 35.63
C LYS A 135 -7.44 -17.04 34.68
N LEU A 136 -6.89 -16.66 33.52
CA LEU A 136 -6.38 -17.60 32.51
C LEU A 136 -4.94 -18.05 32.78
N GLY A 137 -4.16 -17.26 33.52
CA GLY A 137 -2.71 -17.41 33.66
C GLY A 137 -1.96 -17.06 32.37
N THR A 138 -0.65 -16.89 32.44
CA THR A 138 0.21 -16.44 31.32
C THR A 138 0.02 -17.28 30.05
N GLY A 139 0.15 -18.60 30.15
CA GLY A 139 -0.03 -19.50 29.00
C GLY A 139 -1.48 -19.62 28.52
N GLY A 140 -2.47 -19.26 29.35
CA GLY A 140 -3.86 -19.17 28.93
C GLY A 140 -4.14 -17.92 28.11
N LEU A 141 -3.59 -16.77 28.53
CA LEU A 141 -3.69 -15.50 27.80
C LEU A 141 -3.03 -15.59 26.43
N VAL A 142 -1.80 -16.11 26.38
CA VAL A 142 -1.05 -16.29 25.13
C VAL A 142 -1.87 -17.09 24.11
N ARG A 143 -2.46 -18.22 24.53
CA ARG A 143 -3.29 -19.05 23.66
C ARG A 143 -4.62 -18.38 23.29
N ALA A 144 -5.23 -17.63 24.19
CA ALA A 144 -6.48 -16.92 23.94
C ALA A 144 -6.29 -15.82 22.89
N TYR A 145 -5.35 -14.89 23.12
CA TYR A 145 -5.10 -13.77 22.22
C TYR A 145 -4.60 -14.23 20.84
N GLY A 146 -3.58 -15.09 20.80
CA GLY A 146 -3.07 -15.61 19.54
C GLY A 146 -4.10 -16.45 18.78
N GLY A 147 -4.88 -17.27 19.50
CA GLY A 147 -5.90 -18.15 18.91
C GLY A 147 -7.07 -17.37 18.30
N VAL A 148 -7.63 -16.39 19.03
CA VAL A 148 -8.75 -15.58 18.53
C VAL A 148 -8.30 -14.68 17.36
N ALA A 149 -7.08 -14.12 17.42
CA ALA A 149 -6.51 -13.38 16.30
C ALA A 149 -6.30 -14.27 15.05
N SER A 150 -5.77 -15.48 15.23
CA SER A 150 -5.55 -16.44 14.13
C SER A 150 -6.86 -16.85 13.46
N GLU A 151 -7.89 -17.15 14.25
CA GLU A 151 -9.23 -17.49 13.70
C GLU A 151 -9.89 -16.29 13.00
N CYS A 152 -9.69 -15.07 13.50
CA CYS A 152 -10.16 -13.86 12.83
C CYS A 152 -9.51 -13.71 11.44
N LEU A 153 -8.18 -13.81 11.37
CA LEU A 153 -7.43 -13.69 10.11
C LEU A 153 -7.73 -14.83 9.13
N ARG A 154 -7.93 -16.06 9.61
CA ARG A 154 -8.26 -17.22 8.77
C ARG A 154 -9.59 -17.05 8.03
N ASN A 155 -10.55 -16.37 8.65
CA ASN A 155 -11.88 -16.14 8.10
C ASN A 155 -11.99 -14.81 7.32
N ALA A 156 -10.91 -14.03 7.22
CA ALA A 156 -10.93 -12.75 6.54
C ALA A 156 -10.86 -12.93 5.01
N PRO A 157 -11.71 -12.23 4.22
CA PRO A 157 -11.54 -12.19 2.78
C PRO A 157 -10.23 -11.46 2.44
N THR A 158 -9.37 -12.11 1.66
CA THR A 158 -8.05 -11.57 1.28
C THR A 158 -7.98 -11.17 -0.18
N CYS A 159 -7.06 -10.27 -0.51
CA CYS A 159 -6.71 -9.93 -1.89
C CYS A 159 -5.20 -9.81 -2.04
N LEU A 160 -4.71 -10.14 -3.24
CA LEU A 160 -3.33 -9.92 -3.63
C LEU A 160 -3.19 -8.49 -4.14
N VAL A 161 -2.31 -7.71 -3.51
CA VAL A 161 -1.94 -6.37 -3.94
C VAL A 161 -0.60 -6.44 -4.65
N LYS A 162 -0.58 -6.04 -5.90
CA LYS A 162 0.64 -5.90 -6.68
C LYS A 162 1.16 -4.47 -6.57
N THR A 163 2.46 -4.34 -6.33
CA THR A 163 3.09 -3.02 -6.30
C THR A 163 3.10 -2.45 -7.73
N LYS A 164 2.54 -1.26 -7.90
CA LYS A 164 2.57 -0.54 -9.18
C LYS A 164 3.75 0.43 -9.20
N VAL A 165 4.47 0.46 -10.33
CA VAL A 165 5.58 1.39 -10.55
C VAL A 165 5.23 2.38 -11.66
N PRO A 166 5.63 3.65 -11.53
CA PRO A 166 5.47 4.64 -12.58
C PRO A 166 6.45 4.38 -13.73
N MET A 167 5.93 4.36 -14.94
CA MET A 167 6.69 4.25 -16.19
C MET A 167 6.35 5.43 -17.10
N GLY A 168 7.33 5.93 -17.84
CA GLY A 168 7.19 6.98 -18.84
C GLY A 168 7.75 6.54 -20.18
N VAL A 169 7.10 6.91 -21.28
CA VAL A 169 7.51 6.58 -22.64
C VAL A 169 7.45 7.85 -23.49
N GLU A 170 8.57 8.21 -24.12
CA GLU A 170 8.55 9.17 -25.24
C GLU A 170 8.08 8.44 -26.49
N VAL A 171 6.95 8.88 -27.05
CA VAL A 171 6.34 8.27 -28.22
C VAL A 171 6.07 9.32 -29.31
N PRO A 172 6.45 9.05 -30.56
CA PRO A 172 5.99 9.82 -31.71
C PRO A 172 4.45 9.82 -31.84
N PHE A 173 3.86 10.90 -32.34
CA PHE A 173 2.39 11.02 -32.46
C PHE A 173 1.75 9.95 -33.33
N ASP A 174 2.44 9.48 -34.37
CA ASP A 174 1.99 8.41 -35.26
C ASP A 174 1.89 7.04 -34.55
N LEU A 175 2.60 6.85 -33.42
CA LEU A 175 2.62 5.62 -32.63
C LEU A 175 1.77 5.68 -31.36
N LEU A 176 1.11 6.81 -31.06
CA LEU A 176 0.26 6.96 -29.87
C LEU A 176 -0.84 5.89 -29.81
N GLY A 177 -1.49 5.60 -30.94
CA GLY A 177 -2.55 4.59 -30.99
C GLY A 177 -2.07 3.19 -30.60
N VAL A 178 -0.87 2.81 -31.06
CA VAL A 178 -0.25 1.52 -30.72
C VAL A 178 0.09 1.48 -29.24
N LEU A 179 0.69 2.53 -28.70
CA LEU A 179 1.00 2.64 -27.28
C LEU A 179 -0.27 2.49 -26.42
N TYR A 180 -1.33 3.26 -26.71
CA TYR A 180 -2.57 3.21 -25.93
C TYR A 180 -3.21 1.83 -25.95
N HIS A 181 -3.22 1.15 -27.11
CA HIS A 181 -3.71 -0.22 -27.21
C HIS A 181 -2.91 -1.20 -26.35
N GLN A 182 -1.56 -1.11 -26.39
CA GLN A 182 -0.70 -1.97 -25.59
C GLN A 182 -0.88 -1.71 -24.10
N VAL A 183 -0.77 -0.46 -23.64
CA VAL A 183 -0.85 -0.16 -22.20
C VAL A 183 -2.23 -0.50 -21.60
N GLN A 184 -3.32 -0.37 -22.36
CA GLN A 184 -4.64 -0.81 -21.92
C GLN A 184 -4.71 -2.33 -21.70
N SER A 185 -4.06 -3.14 -22.54
CA SER A 185 -4.03 -4.60 -22.36
C SER A 185 -3.31 -5.04 -21.07
N PHE A 186 -2.41 -4.20 -20.55
CA PHE A 186 -1.68 -4.42 -19.30
C PHE A 186 -2.34 -3.79 -18.06
N HIS A 187 -3.59 -3.30 -18.18
CA HIS A 187 -4.36 -2.74 -17.05
C HIS A 187 -3.63 -1.62 -16.29
N VAL A 188 -2.88 -0.77 -17.02
CA VAL A 188 -2.17 0.36 -16.42
C VAL A 188 -3.13 1.40 -15.84
N GLU A 189 -2.68 2.14 -14.84
CA GLU A 189 -3.43 3.21 -14.18
C GLU A 189 -2.76 4.58 -14.37
N ASP A 190 -3.48 5.65 -14.03
CA ASP A 190 -2.96 7.03 -14.01
C ASP A 190 -2.30 7.49 -15.32
N ILE A 191 -2.85 7.10 -16.47
CA ILE A 191 -2.28 7.49 -17.77
C ILE A 191 -2.38 9.01 -17.94
N LYS A 192 -1.24 9.66 -18.17
CA LYS A 192 -1.12 11.09 -18.45
C LYS A 192 -0.26 11.31 -19.68
N GLN A 193 -0.69 12.21 -20.56
CA GLN A 193 0.03 12.60 -21.76
C GLN A 193 0.46 14.06 -21.67
N ASP A 194 1.73 14.29 -21.99
CA ASP A 194 2.33 15.61 -22.12
C ASP A 194 2.79 15.83 -23.57
N TYR A 195 2.52 17.02 -24.10
CA TYR A 195 2.87 17.44 -25.45
C TYR A 195 4.08 18.39 -25.46
N ASP A 196 4.39 19.03 -24.32
CA ASP A 196 5.50 19.98 -24.21
C ASP A 196 6.80 19.25 -23.84
N THR A 197 7.28 18.43 -24.77
CA THR A 197 8.52 17.67 -24.61
C THR A 197 9.76 18.42 -25.11
N GLY A 198 9.58 19.59 -25.72
CA GLY A 198 10.63 20.33 -26.43
C GLY A 198 11.15 19.64 -27.70
N LYS A 199 10.46 18.58 -28.18
CA LYS A 199 10.77 17.85 -29.40
C LYS A 199 9.54 17.81 -30.30
N ASP A 200 9.69 18.20 -31.56
CA ASP A 200 8.59 18.19 -32.52
C ASP A 200 8.07 16.77 -32.76
N GLY A 201 6.74 16.61 -32.70
CA GLY A 201 6.06 15.36 -33.02
C GLY A 201 6.17 14.26 -31.96
N ILE A 202 6.70 14.55 -30.77
CA ILE A 202 6.87 13.58 -29.67
C ILE A 202 6.04 13.99 -28.45
N SER A 203 5.26 13.03 -27.93
CA SER A 203 4.58 13.12 -26.65
C SER A 203 5.27 12.27 -25.60
N MET A 204 5.24 12.71 -24.34
CA MET A 204 5.57 11.88 -23.20
C MET A 204 4.28 11.29 -22.65
N VAL A 205 4.22 9.98 -22.47
CA VAL A 205 3.09 9.30 -21.82
C VAL A 205 3.60 8.64 -20.56
N THR A 206 2.98 8.94 -19.42
CA THR A 206 3.29 8.36 -18.12
C THR A 206 2.11 7.57 -17.59
N PHE A 207 2.36 6.44 -16.95
CA PHE A 207 1.34 5.54 -16.41
C PHE A 207 1.93 4.69 -15.28
N LYS A 208 1.07 3.99 -14.53
CA LYS A 208 1.46 3.04 -13.50
C LYS A 208 1.17 1.62 -13.95
N VAL A 209 2.17 0.75 -13.90
CA VAL A 209 2.06 -0.67 -14.28
C VAL A 209 2.43 -1.55 -13.10
N ASP A 210 1.84 -2.74 -13.00
CA ASP A 210 2.27 -3.73 -12.02
C ASP A 210 3.76 -4.06 -12.22
N PHE A 211 4.53 -4.11 -11.13
CA PHE A 211 5.97 -4.34 -11.17
C PHE A 211 6.37 -5.63 -11.91
N ASP A 212 5.59 -6.70 -11.78
CA ASP A 212 5.82 -7.99 -12.46
C ASP A 212 5.50 -7.96 -13.97
N GLN A 213 4.93 -6.86 -14.48
CA GLN A 213 4.55 -6.69 -15.87
C GLN A 213 5.41 -5.66 -16.62
N VAL A 214 6.33 -4.98 -15.94
CA VAL A 214 7.18 -3.91 -16.53
C VAL A 214 7.94 -4.43 -17.75
N ASP A 215 8.73 -5.49 -17.58
CA ASP A 215 9.56 -6.03 -18.67
C ASP A 215 8.72 -6.53 -19.84
N LYS A 216 7.58 -7.18 -19.54
CA LYS A 216 6.65 -7.70 -20.56
C LYS A 216 6.01 -6.57 -21.36
N LEU A 217 5.63 -5.47 -20.70
CA LEU A 217 5.07 -4.31 -21.36
C LEU A 217 6.14 -3.60 -22.21
N GLU A 218 7.35 -3.47 -21.71
CA GLU A 218 8.47 -2.90 -22.47
C GLU A 218 8.76 -3.72 -23.74
N ASP A 219 8.83 -5.04 -23.62
CA ASP A 219 9.03 -5.94 -24.75
C ASP A 219 7.86 -5.90 -25.75
N ALA A 220 6.62 -5.86 -25.27
CA ALA A 220 5.44 -5.72 -26.12
C ALA A 220 5.43 -4.39 -26.89
N LEU A 221 5.85 -3.30 -26.25
CA LEU A 221 5.96 -1.99 -26.90
C LEU A 221 7.08 -1.99 -27.93
N LYS A 222 8.24 -2.56 -27.62
CA LYS A 222 9.35 -2.69 -28.58
C LYS A 222 8.98 -3.58 -29.78
N ALA A 223 8.25 -4.68 -29.56
CA ALA A 223 7.86 -5.60 -30.61
C ALA A 223 6.82 -5.02 -31.58
N ASN A 224 5.96 -4.12 -31.10
CA ASN A 224 4.88 -3.53 -31.90
C ASN A 224 5.20 -2.15 -32.45
N CYS A 225 6.36 -1.58 -32.11
CA CYS A 225 6.82 -0.30 -32.63
C CYS A 225 8.01 -0.49 -33.58
N ASN A 226 7.85 -0.05 -34.83
CA ASN A 226 8.92 -0.08 -35.84
C ASN A 226 10.04 0.96 -35.58
N ARG A 227 10.04 1.63 -34.42
CA ARG A 227 11.00 2.66 -34.02
C ARG A 227 11.44 2.43 -32.58
N GLU A 228 12.65 2.87 -32.26
CA GLU A 228 13.20 2.82 -30.91
C GLU A 228 12.43 3.79 -29.99
N LEU A 229 11.79 3.25 -28.95
CA LEU A 229 11.12 4.01 -27.91
C LEU A 229 12.06 4.26 -26.73
N LYS A 230 11.93 5.43 -26.10
CA LYS A 230 12.69 5.76 -24.87
C LYS A 230 11.79 5.57 -23.66
N PHE A 231 12.20 4.66 -22.79
CA PHE A 231 11.53 4.34 -21.54
C PHE A 231 12.22 5.04 -20.36
N TYR A 232 11.40 5.49 -19.41
CA TYR A 232 11.81 6.15 -18.19
C TYR A 232 11.13 5.43 -17.02
N MET A 233 11.92 4.82 -16.15
CA MET A 233 11.44 4.22 -14.90
C MET A 233 11.89 5.08 -13.73
N ARG A 234 11.08 5.14 -12.68
CA ARG A 234 11.36 5.91 -11.46
C ARG A 234 11.60 5.00 -10.27
#